data_AF-A0A942ABX3-F1
#
_entry.id   AF-A0A942ABX3-F1
#
_cell.length_a   1.000
_cell.length_b   1.000
_cell.length_c   1.000
_cell.angle_alpha   90.00
_cell.angle_beta   90.00
_cell.angle_gamma   90.00
#
_symmetry.space_group_name_H-M   'P 1'
#
loop_
_entity.id
_entity.type
_entity.pdbx_description
1 polymer ?
#
loop_
_entity_poly.entity_id
_entity_poly.type
_entity_poly.pdbx_seq_one_letter_code
_entity_poly.pdbx_strand_id
1 'polypeptide(L)'
;TIQTDNGFEFTNRLSWQAFLKDKKTMFENTLEELGLEYKVIKPHTPKQNGRVERSHRKDQERFYYKRVFYNLEDLRNQGKEWRKEYNNFPMRPLGWLSPREFIKKYKSQEESLFAI
;
A
#
# COMPACT_ATOMS: atom_id res chain seq x y z
N THR A 1 -3.63 11.87 -1.23
CA THR A 1 -2.95 11.48 -2.49
C THR A 1 -2.70 9.99 -2.52
N ILE A 2 -3.02 9.33 -3.62
CA ILE A 2 -2.73 7.91 -3.87
C ILE A 2 -1.58 7.81 -4.87
N GLN A 3 -0.65 6.88 -4.63
CA GLN A 3 0.47 6.61 -5.53
C GLN A 3 0.51 5.13 -5.91
N THR A 4 0.63 4.84 -7.20
CA THR A 4 0.78 3.49 -7.75
C THR A 4 1.98 3.41 -8.70
N ASP A 5 2.33 2.18 -9.09
CA ASP A 5 3.25 1.99 -10.21
C ASP A 5 2.54 2.16 -11.56
N ASN A 6 3.23 1.83 -12.65
CA ASN A 6 2.68 1.93 -14.01
C ASN A 6 2.00 0.62 -14.47
N GLY A 7 1.51 -0.21 -13.53
CA GLY A 7 0.72 -1.41 -13.86
C GLY A 7 -0.55 -1.05 -14.62
N PHE A 8 -0.94 -1.91 -15.56
CA PHE A 8 -2.12 -1.70 -16.41
C PHE A 8 -3.45 -1.79 -15.63
N GLU A 9 -3.42 -2.38 -14.44
CA GLU A 9 -4.54 -2.35 -13.49
C GLU A 9 -4.82 -0.94 -12.94
N PHE A 10 -3.82 -0.05 -12.95
CA PHE A 10 -3.92 1.30 -12.38
C PHE A 10 -3.93 2.38 -13.47
N THR A 11 -3.13 2.26 -14.53
CA THR A 11 -3.02 3.30 -15.55
C THR A 11 -2.70 2.73 -16.93
N ASN A 12 -3.24 3.34 -17.98
CA ASN A 12 -2.91 3.01 -19.36
C ASN A 12 -1.74 3.84 -19.92
N ARG A 13 -1.07 4.65 -19.09
CA ARG A 13 -0.03 5.59 -19.51
C ARG A 13 1.10 4.97 -20.34
N LEU A 14 1.47 3.72 -20.04
CA LEU A 14 2.52 2.98 -20.75
C LEU A 14 1.97 1.99 -21.79
N SER A 15 0.70 2.15 -22.18
CA SER A 15 0.12 1.33 -23.23
C SER A 15 0.81 1.57 -24.58
N TRP A 16 1.11 0.47 -25.27
CA TRP A 16 1.59 0.49 -26.65
C TRP A 16 0.51 0.93 -27.64
N GLN A 17 -0.77 0.85 -27.24
CA GLN A 17 -1.90 1.24 -28.06
C GLN A 17 -2.25 2.71 -27.79
N ALA A 18 -2.10 3.57 -28.79
CA ALA A 18 -2.33 5.01 -28.65
C ALA A 18 -3.74 5.32 -28.14
N PHE A 19 -4.76 4.61 -28.63
CA PHE A 19 -6.16 4.80 -28.20
C PHE A 19 -6.40 4.46 -26.73
N LEU A 20 -5.62 3.54 -26.15
CA LEU A 20 -5.72 3.19 -24.73
C LEU A 20 -4.98 4.18 -23.85
N LYS A 21 -3.89 4.78 -24.36
CA LYS A 21 -3.02 5.66 -23.58
C LYS A 21 -3.76 6.87 -23.01
N ASP A 22 -4.73 7.39 -23.75
CA ASP A 22 -5.56 8.53 -23.35
C ASP A 22 -6.85 8.09 -22.63
N LYS A 23 -7.14 6.79 -22.60
CA LYS A 23 -8.31 6.24 -21.90
C LYS A 23 -7.98 5.98 -20.44
N LYS A 24 -8.70 6.65 -19.54
CA LYS A 24 -8.61 6.39 -18.10
C LYS A 24 -9.05 4.98 -17.75
N THR A 25 -8.35 4.35 -16.82
CA THR A 25 -8.76 3.07 -16.23
C THR A 25 -9.96 3.28 -15.31
N MET A 26 -10.64 2.17 -14.93
CA MET A 26 -11.67 2.23 -13.89
C MET A 26 -11.12 2.79 -12.58
N PHE A 27 -9.87 2.46 -12.26
CA PHE A 27 -9.19 2.97 -11.07
C PHE A 27 -9.01 4.49 -11.12
N GLU A 28 -8.52 5.03 -12.24
CA GLU A 28 -8.36 6.48 -12.45
C GLU A 28 -9.70 7.22 -12.38
N ASN A 29 -10.76 6.68 -12.98
CA ASN A 29 -12.10 7.28 -12.92
C ASN A 29 -12.63 7.32 -11.47
N THR A 30 -12.52 6.22 -10.72
CA THR A 30 -12.97 6.19 -9.32
C THR A 30 -12.19 7.15 -8.43
N LEU A 31 -10.88 7.33 -8.65
CA LEU A 31 -10.10 8.33 -7.89
C LEU A 31 -10.55 9.76 -8.19
N GLU A 32 -10.89 10.06 -9.44
CA GLU A 32 -11.42 11.36 -9.85
C GLU A 32 -12.81 11.63 -9.25
N GLU A 33 -13.70 10.64 -9.28
CA GLU A 33 -15.03 10.71 -8.63
C GLU A 33 -14.93 10.97 -7.12
N LEU A 34 -13.93 10.38 -6.47
CA LEU A 34 -13.66 10.58 -5.04
C LEU A 34 -12.87 11.87 -4.73
N GLY A 35 -12.48 12.65 -5.74
CA GLY A 35 -11.67 13.87 -5.57
C GLY A 35 -10.27 13.60 -5.02
N LEU A 36 -9.72 12.41 -5.24
CA LEU A 36 -8.41 12.00 -4.72
C LEU A 36 -7.29 12.31 -5.72
N GLU A 37 -6.28 13.05 -5.27
CA GLU A 37 -5.08 13.30 -6.07
C GLU A 37 -4.36 11.96 -6.37
N TYR A 38 -4.13 11.67 -7.65
CA TYR A 38 -3.47 10.46 -8.14
C TYR A 38 -2.07 10.74 -8.70
N LYS A 39 -1.08 9.94 -8.29
CA LYS A 39 0.32 10.04 -8.73
C LYS A 39 0.83 8.69 -9.24
N VAL A 40 1.47 8.70 -10.39
CA VAL A 40 2.16 7.51 -10.93
C VAL A 40 3.66 7.68 -10.76
N ILE A 41 4.37 6.60 -10.40
CA ILE A 41 5.84 6.61 -10.37
C ILE A 41 6.42 6.98 -11.74
N LYS A 42 7.63 7.56 -11.74
CA LYS A 42 8.33 7.84 -12.99
C LYS A 42 8.71 6.52 -13.67
N PRO A 43 8.56 6.39 -15.00
CA PRO A 43 9.06 5.22 -15.72
C PRO A 43 10.55 4.98 -15.39
N HIS A 44 10.94 3.71 -15.30
CA HIS A 44 12.31 3.27 -14.98
C HIS A 44 12.83 3.70 -13.60
N THR A 45 11.95 3.88 -12.61
CA THR A 45 12.35 4.15 -11.22
C THR A 45 11.94 3.05 -10.23
N PRO A 46 12.45 1.81 -10.38
CA PRO A 46 12.08 0.68 -9.52
C PRO A 46 12.35 0.93 -8.03
N LYS A 47 13.34 1.80 -7.71
CA LYS A 47 13.64 2.21 -6.33
C LYS A 47 12.42 2.82 -5.60
N GLN A 48 11.48 3.43 -6.33
CA GLN A 48 10.26 3.99 -5.75
C GLN A 48 9.31 2.90 -5.19
N ASN A 49 9.42 1.66 -5.69
CA ASN A 49 8.63 0.51 -5.22
C ASN A 49 9.24 -0.20 -4.02
N GLY A 50 10.44 0.20 -3.57
CA GLY A 50 11.17 -0.50 -2.52
C GLY A 50 10.45 -0.58 -1.16
N ARG A 51 9.47 0.29 -0.89
CA ARG A 51 8.61 0.17 0.31
C ARG A 51 7.63 -0.99 0.18
N VAL A 52 6.99 -1.13 -0.97
CA VAL A 52 6.00 -2.17 -1.27
C VAL A 52 6.70 -3.52 -1.36
N GLU A 53 7.79 -3.60 -2.11
CA GLU A 53 8.61 -4.83 -2.24
C GLU A 53 9.09 -5.33 -0.87
N ARG A 54 9.55 -4.42 0.00
CA ARG A 54 9.98 -4.79 1.36
C ARG A 54 8.82 -5.29 2.22
N SER A 55 7.61 -4.75 2.03
CA SER A 55 6.40 -5.25 2.71
C SER A 55 6.07 -6.66 2.24
N HIS A 56 6.01 -6.88 0.92
CA HIS A 56 5.76 -8.20 0.34
C HIS A 56 6.78 -9.24 0.79
N ARG A 57 8.07 -8.88 0.83
CA ARG A 57 9.10 -9.78 1.35
C ARG A 57 8.84 -10.16 2.82
N LYS A 58 8.46 -9.20 3.68
CA LYS A 58 8.12 -9.51 5.08
C LYS A 58 6.92 -10.45 5.19
N ASP A 59 5.88 -10.20 4.40
CA ASP A 59 4.70 -11.07 4.36
C ASP A 59 5.09 -12.48 3.88
N GLN A 60 5.96 -12.58 2.87
CA GLN A 60 6.49 -13.86 2.39
C GLN A 60 7.22 -14.61 3.50
N GLU A 61 8.20 -13.97 4.13
CA GLU A 61 9.07 -14.58 5.15
C GLU A 61 8.33 -14.96 6.44
N ARG A 62 7.33 -14.17 6.84
CA ARG A 62 6.70 -14.31 8.17
C ARG A 62 5.29 -14.87 8.14
N PHE A 63 4.55 -14.65 7.05
CA PHE A 63 3.19 -15.15 6.91
C PHE A 63 3.15 -16.38 6.00
N TYR A 64 3.54 -16.23 4.73
CA TYR A 64 3.32 -17.28 3.74
C TYR A 64 4.21 -18.51 3.95
N TYR A 65 5.51 -18.36 4.23
CA TYR A 65 6.41 -19.52 4.40
C TYR A 65 6.17 -20.33 5.67
N LYS A 66 5.47 -19.77 6.67
CA LYS A 66 5.29 -20.40 7.98
C LYS A 66 3.92 -21.05 8.18
N ARG A 67 3.05 -20.99 7.16
CA ARG A 67 1.64 -21.37 7.29
C ARG A 67 1.20 -22.24 6.12
N VAL A 68 0.27 -23.14 6.41
CA VAL A 68 -0.49 -23.90 5.41
C VAL A 68 -1.91 -23.37 5.42
N PHE A 69 -2.52 -23.27 4.24
CA PHE A 69 -3.89 -22.80 4.08
C PHE A 69 -4.75 -23.92 3.52
N TYR A 70 -5.87 -24.20 4.17
CA TYR A 70 -6.77 -25.28 3.76
C TYR A 70 -7.77 -24.84 2.68
N ASN A 71 -8.19 -23.57 2.73
CA ASN A 71 -9.09 -22.96 1.76
C ASN A 71 -8.95 -21.42 1.81
N LEU A 72 -9.69 -20.73 0.93
CA LEU A 72 -9.63 -19.27 0.83
C LEU A 72 -10.11 -18.57 2.12
N GLU A 73 -11.09 -19.14 2.81
CA GLU A 73 -11.63 -18.54 4.04
C GLU A 73 -10.63 -18.67 5.20
N ASP A 74 -9.97 -19.81 5.32
CA ASP A 74 -8.87 -20.01 6.25
C ASP A 74 -7.71 -19.02 5.98
N LEU A 75 -7.29 -18.85 4.72
CA LEU A 75 -6.30 -17.84 4.33
C LEU A 75 -6.72 -16.43 4.77
N ARG A 76 -7.99 -16.06 4.57
CA ARG A 76 -8.53 -14.75 4.97
C ARG A 76 -8.49 -14.56 6.48
N ASN A 77 -8.86 -15.59 7.26
CA ASN A 77 -8.88 -15.53 8.71
C ASN A 77 -7.48 -15.50 9.31
N GLN A 78 -6.57 -16.34 8.84
CA GLN A 78 -5.15 -16.27 9.21
C GLN A 78 -4.53 -14.92 8.81
N GLY A 79 -4.89 -14.37 7.64
CA GLY A 79 -4.44 -13.07 7.18
C GLY A 79 -4.95 -11.91 8.04
N LYS A 80 -6.17 -12.00 8.59
CA LYS A 80 -6.69 -11.02 9.56
C LYS A 80 -5.84 -11.00 10.84
N GLU A 81 -5.50 -12.17 11.38
CA GLU A 81 -4.66 -12.26 12.58
C GLU A 81 -3.23 -11.79 12.30
N TRP A 82 -2.65 -12.14 11.17
CA TRP A 82 -1.34 -11.63 10.75
C TRP A 82 -1.30 -10.10 10.68
N ARG A 83 -2.32 -9.46 10.09
CA ARG A 83 -2.39 -8.00 10.04
C ARG A 83 -2.49 -7.38 11.44
N LYS A 84 -3.17 -8.01 12.39
CA LYS A 84 -3.21 -7.53 13.78
C LYS A 84 -1.83 -7.62 14.41
N GLU A 85 -1.16 -8.77 14.28
CA GLU A 85 0.20 -8.98 14.79
C GLU A 85 1.18 -7.96 14.21
N TYR A 86 1.25 -7.85 12.88
CA TYR A 86 2.14 -6.92 12.18
C TYR A 86 1.94 -5.46 12.62
N ASN A 87 0.68 -5.03 12.76
CA ASN A 87 0.36 -3.65 13.13
C ASN A 87 0.57 -3.34 14.61
N ASN A 88 0.70 -4.36 15.47
CA ASN A 88 1.02 -4.21 16.89
C ASN A 88 2.49 -4.54 17.21
N PHE A 89 3.28 -5.02 16.24
CA PHE A 89 4.68 -5.39 16.46
C PHE A 89 5.60 -4.16 16.38
N PRO A 90 6.40 -3.87 17.43
CA PRO A 90 7.33 -2.75 17.43
C PRO A 90 8.46 -2.94 16.42
N MET A 91 8.83 -1.90 15.69
CA MET A 91 9.87 -2.01 14.66
C MET A 91 10.86 -0.86 14.68
N ARG A 92 12.15 -1.19 14.50
CA ARG A 92 13.28 -0.24 14.50
C ARG A 92 13.07 0.98 13.58
N PRO A 93 12.54 0.88 12.34
CA PRO A 93 12.34 2.05 11.48
C PRO A 93 11.35 3.08 12.03
N LEU A 94 10.49 2.69 12.97
CA LEU A 94 9.50 3.57 13.60
C LEU A 94 9.94 4.01 15.01
N GLY A 95 11.23 3.88 15.34
CA GLY A 95 11.73 4.18 16.68
C GLY A 95 11.24 3.19 17.74
N TRP A 96 11.12 1.91 17.38
CA TRP A 96 10.58 0.83 18.23
C TRP A 96 9.10 0.99 18.60
N LEU A 97 8.37 1.88 17.93
CA LEU A 97 6.91 1.90 17.97
C LEU A 97 6.33 0.85 17.01
N SER A 98 5.17 0.32 17.36
CA SER A 98 4.35 -0.42 16.41
C SER A 98 3.72 0.53 15.38
N PRO A 99 3.32 0.03 14.19
CA PRO A 99 2.62 0.84 13.20
C PRO A 99 1.38 1.56 13.76
N ARG A 100 0.62 0.90 14.64
CA ARG A 100 -0.54 1.50 15.31
C ARG A 100 -0.16 2.64 16.25
N GLU A 101 0.85 2.46 17.08
CA GLU A 101 1.34 3.51 17.98
C GLU A 101 1.90 4.69 17.19
N PHE A 102 2.66 4.41 16.14
CA PHE A 102 3.22 5.44 15.26
C PHE A 102 2.14 6.29 14.63
N ILE A 103 1.08 5.68 14.08
CA ILE A 103 -0.06 6.41 13.49
C ILE A 103 -0.78 7.24 14.55
N LYS A 104 -1.00 6.69 15.75
CA LYS A 104 -1.64 7.43 16.85
C LYS A 104 -0.84 8.67 17.24
N LYS A 105 0.49 8.53 17.35
CA LYS A 105 1.40 9.64 17.63
C LYS A 105 1.39 10.69 16.52
N TYR A 106 1.47 10.25 15.27
CA TYR A 106 1.47 11.14 14.10
C TYR A 106 0.19 11.98 14.03
N LYS A 107 -0.98 11.35 14.20
CA LYS A 107 -2.28 12.05 14.17
C LYS A 107 -2.40 13.10 15.28
N SER A 108 -1.96 12.76 16.50
CA SER A 108 -1.97 13.72 17.62
C SER A 108 -1.06 14.93 17.35
N GLN A 109 0.08 14.75 16.67
CA GLN A 109 0.95 15.85 16.28
C GLN A 109 0.33 16.73 15.17
N GLU A 110 -0.35 16.11 14.20
CA GLU A 110 -1.05 16.81 13.13
C GLU A 110 -2.21 17.67 13.68
N GLU A 111 -3.04 17.10 14.57
CA GLU A 111 -4.11 17.83 15.27
C GLU A 111 -3.57 19.01 16.08
N SER A 112 -2.41 18.85 16.72
CA SER A 112 -1.74 19.93 17.46
C SER A 112 -1.25 21.06 16.53
N LEU A 113 -0.87 20.73 15.29
CA LEU A 113 -0.39 21.68 14.30
C LEU A 113 -1.52 22.51 13.67
N PHE A 114 -2.72 21.94 13.58
CA PHE A 114 -3.93 22.61 13.08
C PHE A 114 -4.69 23.37 14.16
N ALA A 115 -4.36 23.17 15.45
CA ALA A 115 -4.97 23.87 16.58
C ALA A 115 -4.29 25.21 16.94
N ILE A 116 -3.27 25.62 16.18
CA ILE A 116 -2.56 26.91 16.25
C ILE A 116 -2.97 27.75 15.05
#